data_AF-A0A6L6IF72-F1
#
_entry.id   AF-A0A6L6IF72-F1
#
_cell.length_a   1.000
_cell.length_b   1.000
_cell.length_c   1.000
_cell.angle_alpha   90.00
_cell.angle_beta   90.00
_cell.angle_gamma   90.00
#
_symmetry.space_group_name_H-M   'P 1'
#
loop_
_entity.id
_entity.type
_entity.pdbx_description
1 polymer ?
#
loop_
_entity_poly.entity_id
_entity_poly.type
_entity_poly.pdbx_seq_one_letter_code
_entity_poly.pdbx_strand_id
1 'polypeptide(L)'
;MRPDKILHPQVAEALASLGHGDIILVTDAGAPIPPGNHRIDLAFCAGSVDLLVILRALRRELFIENVIFAEEIPKNNPNLLRQVTEIFTGSGADFTSIPHQKLVADIYPRARVTLRSGSLMPWGNFALVASTDPDAWFDDSMIMLPEYAARSAKIKNGAVPQLKKE
;
A
#
# COMPACT_ATOMS: atom_id res chain seq x y z
N MET A 1 2.71 17.91 -18.57
CA MET A 1 2.46 17.93 -17.10
C MET A 1 1.17 17.18 -16.81
N ARG A 2 1.09 16.38 -15.72
CA ARG A 2 -0.04 15.49 -15.42
C ARG A 2 -0.75 15.93 -14.12
N PRO A 3 -1.75 16.84 -14.19
CA PRO A 3 -2.27 17.54 -13.00
C PRO A 3 -2.90 16.62 -11.93
N ASP A 4 -3.42 15.45 -12.32
CA ASP A 4 -4.10 14.50 -11.43
C ASP A 4 -3.34 13.19 -11.23
N LYS A 5 -2.02 13.21 -11.46
CA LYS A 5 -1.14 12.05 -11.32
C LYS A 5 0.08 12.39 -10.47
N ILE A 6 0.74 11.37 -9.95
CA ILE A 6 2.02 11.45 -9.29
C ILE A 6 3.02 12.03 -10.29
N LEU A 7 3.58 13.18 -9.94
CA LEU A 7 4.50 13.92 -10.80
C LEU A 7 5.95 13.52 -10.59
N HIS A 8 6.29 12.89 -9.46
CA HIS A 8 7.65 12.46 -9.19
C HIS A 8 8.08 11.42 -10.24
N PRO A 9 9.07 11.72 -11.10
CA PRO A 9 9.33 10.94 -12.31
C PRO A 9 9.68 9.48 -11.98
N GLN A 10 10.57 9.26 -11.01
CA GLN A 10 10.97 7.91 -10.59
C GLN A 10 9.82 7.12 -9.95
N VAL A 11 8.91 7.81 -9.21
CA VAL A 11 7.77 7.11 -8.60
C VAL A 11 6.82 6.71 -9.71
N ALA A 12 6.49 7.62 -10.61
CA ALA A 12 5.60 7.32 -11.73
C ALA A 12 6.13 6.21 -12.64
N GLU A 13 7.44 6.19 -12.90
CA GLU A 13 8.10 5.11 -13.64
C GLU A 13 7.98 3.76 -12.90
N ALA A 14 8.31 3.74 -11.60
CA ALA A 14 8.19 2.53 -10.79
C ALA A 14 6.75 2.01 -10.76
N LEU A 15 5.76 2.89 -10.59
CA LEU A 15 4.34 2.53 -10.56
C LEU A 15 3.84 2.00 -11.90
N ALA A 16 4.29 2.58 -13.02
CA ALA A 16 3.93 2.10 -14.35
C ALA A 16 4.52 0.72 -14.68
N SER A 17 5.53 0.27 -13.93
CA SER A 17 6.18 -1.03 -14.12
C SER A 17 5.59 -2.17 -13.28
N LEU A 18 4.58 -1.89 -12.46
CA LEU A 18 3.99 -2.86 -11.54
C LEU A 18 3.13 -3.90 -12.28
N GLY A 19 3.26 -5.16 -11.87
CA GLY A 19 2.32 -6.24 -12.15
C GLY A 19 1.36 -6.51 -10.99
N HIS A 20 0.35 -7.35 -11.24
CA HIS A 20 -0.50 -7.88 -10.16
C HIS A 20 0.36 -8.72 -9.21
N GLY A 21 0.28 -8.44 -7.92
CA GLY A 21 1.01 -9.12 -6.86
C GLY A 21 2.33 -8.45 -6.46
N ASP A 22 2.79 -7.45 -7.24
CA ASP A 22 3.98 -6.69 -6.88
C ASP A 22 3.75 -5.90 -5.58
N ILE A 23 4.80 -5.81 -4.77
CA ILE A 23 4.75 -5.12 -3.48
C ILE A 23 5.38 -3.73 -3.61
N ILE A 24 4.62 -2.71 -3.24
CA ILE A 24 5.12 -1.36 -3.01
C ILE A 24 5.29 -1.19 -1.51
N LEU A 25 6.51 -0.95 -1.05
CA LEU A 25 6.75 -0.68 0.36
C LEU A 25 6.76 0.84 0.59
N VAL A 26 5.91 1.34 1.49
CA VAL A 26 5.96 2.73 1.95
C VAL A 26 6.39 2.75 3.40
N THR A 27 7.48 3.45 3.70
CA THR A 27 8.11 3.40 5.03
C THR A 27 8.18 4.75 5.71
N ASP A 28 8.30 4.71 7.03
CA ASP A 28 8.77 5.83 7.83
C ASP A 28 10.26 6.12 7.54
N ALA A 29 10.79 7.17 8.16
CA ALA A 29 12.17 7.59 7.98
C ALA A 29 13.19 6.62 8.61
N GLY A 30 12.80 5.79 9.58
CA GLY A 30 13.69 4.91 10.34
C GLY A 30 13.83 3.49 9.78
N ALA A 31 12.97 3.08 8.86
CA ALA A 31 12.94 1.72 8.34
C ALA A 31 14.26 1.30 7.66
N PRO A 32 14.74 0.07 7.94
CA PRO A 32 15.86 -0.49 7.20
C PRO A 32 15.45 -0.77 5.75
N ILE A 33 16.32 -0.45 4.79
CA ILE A 33 16.09 -0.78 3.39
C ILE A 33 17.05 -1.92 3.01
N PRO A 34 16.54 -3.10 2.60
CA PRO A 34 17.38 -4.21 2.18
C PRO A 34 18.33 -3.83 1.03
N PRO A 35 19.56 -4.36 1.00
CA PRO A 35 20.46 -4.17 -0.13
C PRO A 35 19.83 -4.66 -1.44
N GLY A 36 19.98 -3.88 -2.51
CA GLY A 36 19.44 -4.24 -3.83
C GLY A 36 17.99 -3.84 -4.07
N ASN A 37 17.21 -3.46 -3.04
CA ASN A 37 15.87 -2.91 -3.24
C ASN A 37 15.95 -1.59 -4.02
N HIS A 38 15.01 -1.41 -4.96
CA HIS A 38 14.83 -0.13 -5.64
C HIS A 38 14.22 0.88 -4.68
N ARG A 39 15.07 1.75 -4.10
CA ARG A 39 14.66 2.80 -3.16
C ARG A 39 14.46 4.13 -3.87
N ILE A 40 13.30 4.73 -3.65
CA ILE A 40 13.02 6.14 -3.97
C ILE A 40 12.86 6.87 -2.63
N ASP A 41 13.83 7.72 -2.30
CA ASP A 41 13.84 8.47 -1.05
C ASP A 41 13.15 9.82 -1.26
N LEU A 42 11.99 10.00 -0.62
CA LEU A 42 11.20 11.23 -0.68
C LEU A 42 11.44 12.12 0.56
N ALA A 43 12.24 11.65 1.52
CA ALA A 43 12.55 12.38 2.73
C ALA A 43 13.59 13.47 2.45
N PHE A 44 13.18 14.74 2.58
CA PHE A 44 14.11 15.87 2.54
C PHE A 44 14.65 16.19 3.94
N CYS A 45 13.76 16.28 4.93
CA CYS A 45 14.02 16.42 6.35
C CYS A 45 12.95 15.69 7.18
N ALA A 46 13.11 15.67 8.52
CA ALA A 46 12.13 15.09 9.43
C ALA A 46 10.72 15.68 9.22
N GLY A 47 9.72 14.82 9.09
CA GLY A 47 8.33 15.17 8.81
C GLY A 47 8.03 15.55 7.35
N SER A 48 9.03 15.65 6.48
CA SER A 48 8.81 16.05 5.07
C SER A 48 8.39 14.88 4.20
N VAL A 49 7.38 15.14 3.36
CA VAL A 49 6.56 14.12 2.68
C VAL A 49 6.13 13.03 3.66
N ASP A 50 5.04 13.30 4.39
CA ASP A 50 4.51 12.36 5.37
C ASP A 50 3.99 11.06 4.71
N LEU A 51 4.10 9.97 5.47
CA LEU A 51 3.64 8.63 5.09
C LEU A 51 2.20 8.63 4.56
N LEU A 52 1.29 9.31 5.26
CA LEU A 52 -0.14 9.31 4.91
C LEU A 52 -0.40 10.09 3.62
N VAL A 53 0.46 11.06 3.27
CA VAL A 53 0.38 11.77 1.99
C VAL A 53 0.72 10.82 0.85
N ILE A 54 1.77 10.01 1.01
CA ILE A 54 2.15 9.00 0.00
C ILE A 54 1.05 7.96 -0.14
N LEU A 55 0.54 7.39 0.96
CA LEU A 55 -0.53 6.38 0.92
C LEU A 55 -1.79 6.89 0.21
N ARG A 56 -2.22 8.13 0.47
CA ARG A 56 -3.35 8.76 -0.24
C ARG A 56 -3.07 8.94 -1.73
N ALA A 57 -1.86 9.35 -2.10
CA ALA A 57 -1.51 9.52 -3.50
C ALA A 57 -1.54 8.17 -4.24
N LEU A 58 -0.93 7.12 -3.66
CA LEU A 58 -0.94 5.78 -4.24
C LEU A 58 -2.36 5.21 -4.37
N ARG A 59 -3.19 5.37 -3.33
CA ARG A 59 -4.59 4.92 -3.33
C ARG A 59 -5.42 5.50 -4.48
N ARG A 60 -5.10 6.71 -4.94
CA ARG A 60 -5.83 7.37 -6.05
C ARG A 60 -5.45 6.83 -7.42
N GLU A 61 -4.29 6.21 -7.56
CA GLU A 61 -3.77 5.75 -8.86
C GLU A 61 -3.67 4.24 -8.99
N LEU A 62 -3.64 3.53 -7.87
CA LEU A 62 -3.40 2.10 -7.84
C LEU A 62 -4.57 1.36 -7.21
N PHE A 63 -4.83 0.20 -7.80
CA PHE A 63 -5.66 -0.81 -7.19
C PHE A 63 -4.78 -1.66 -6.27
N ILE A 64 -5.15 -1.70 -4.99
CA ILE A 64 -4.46 -2.48 -3.96
C ILE A 64 -5.44 -3.56 -3.49
N GLU A 65 -4.95 -4.79 -3.33
CA GLU A 65 -5.76 -5.90 -2.80
C GLU A 65 -5.44 -6.25 -1.35
N ASN A 66 -4.23 -5.94 -0.89
CA ASN A 66 -3.85 -6.16 0.50
C ASN A 66 -2.90 -5.05 1.00
N VAL A 67 -3.08 -4.67 2.26
CA VAL A 67 -2.17 -3.76 2.99
C VAL A 67 -1.60 -4.54 4.18
N ILE A 68 -0.30 -4.82 4.12
CA ILE A 68 0.42 -5.60 5.13
C ILE A 68 1.22 -4.67 6.03
N PHE A 69 1.11 -4.86 7.35
CA PHE A 69 1.82 -4.05 8.34
C PHE A 69 2.11 -4.82 9.63
N ALA A 70 2.82 -4.16 10.54
CA ALA A 70 3.24 -4.72 11.82
C ALA A 70 2.03 -4.96 12.77
N GLU A 71 1.89 -6.16 13.33
CA GLU A 71 0.82 -6.53 14.28
C GLU A 71 0.85 -5.74 15.60
N GLU A 72 1.95 -5.04 15.85
CA GLU A 72 2.12 -4.10 16.94
C GLU A 72 1.27 -2.83 16.77
N ILE A 73 0.91 -2.45 15.54
CA ILE A 73 0.20 -1.19 15.23
C ILE A 73 -1.16 -1.10 15.94
N PRO A 74 -2.08 -2.08 15.87
CA PRO A 74 -3.38 -2.00 16.54
C PRO A 74 -3.30 -1.67 18.03
N LYS A 75 -2.27 -2.16 18.72
CA LYS A 75 -2.06 -1.93 20.15
C LYS A 75 -1.29 -0.64 20.43
N ASN A 76 -0.18 -0.42 19.71
CA ASN A 76 0.80 0.60 20.07
C ASN A 76 0.60 1.92 19.31
N ASN A 77 -0.08 1.90 18.17
CA ASN A 77 -0.40 3.08 17.39
C ASN A 77 -1.79 2.98 16.71
N PRO A 78 -2.88 2.89 17.50
CA PRO A 78 -4.24 2.77 16.97
C PRO A 78 -4.69 3.99 16.15
N ASN A 79 -4.06 5.16 16.34
CA ASN A 79 -4.35 6.35 15.55
C ASN A 79 -3.87 6.18 14.10
N LEU A 80 -2.64 5.71 13.90
CA LEU A 80 -2.12 5.37 12.59
C LEU A 80 -3.00 4.32 11.90
N LEU A 81 -3.38 3.26 12.62
CA LEU A 81 -4.27 2.24 12.05
C LEU A 81 -5.57 2.87 11.53
N ARG A 82 -6.24 3.69 12.35
CA ARG A 82 -7.48 4.36 11.95
C ARG A 82 -7.29 5.20 10.69
N GLN A 83 -6.23 6.02 10.63
CA GLN A 83 -5.98 6.89 9.47
C GLN A 83 -5.69 6.09 8.20
N VAL A 84 -4.99 4.96 8.31
CA VAL A 84 -4.73 4.07 7.17
C VAL A 84 -6.01 3.34 6.76
N THR A 85 -6.82 2.86 7.71
CA THR A 85 -8.14 2.29 7.45
C THR A 85 -9.04 3.26 6.71
N GLU A 86 -9.06 4.53 7.10
CA GLU A 86 -9.81 5.60 6.41
C GLU A 86 -9.33 5.78 4.97
N ILE A 87 -8.02 5.81 4.73
CA ILE A 87 -7.45 5.94 3.37
C ILE A 87 -7.88 4.77 2.47
N PHE A 88 -7.92 3.55 3.00
CA PHE A 88 -8.22 2.34 2.23
C PHE A 88 -9.69 1.91 2.28
N THR A 89 -10.57 2.65 2.95
CA THR A 89 -12.02 2.42 2.89
C THR A 89 -12.51 2.55 1.44
N GLY A 90 -13.30 1.57 0.99
CA GLY A 90 -13.78 1.49 -0.40
C GLY A 90 -12.69 1.17 -1.43
N SER A 91 -11.49 0.74 -1.01
CA SER A 91 -10.43 0.30 -1.95
C SER A 91 -10.61 -1.14 -2.41
N GLY A 92 -11.40 -1.94 -1.70
CA GLY A 92 -11.47 -3.38 -1.88
C GLY A 92 -10.30 -4.16 -1.27
N ALA A 93 -9.31 -3.47 -0.69
CA ALA A 93 -8.19 -4.11 -0.02
C ALA A 93 -8.61 -4.69 1.35
N ASP A 94 -8.07 -5.87 1.67
CA ASP A 94 -8.01 -6.36 3.03
C ASP A 94 -6.73 -5.88 3.72
N PHE A 95 -6.69 -6.00 5.04
CA PHE A 95 -5.51 -5.70 5.85
C PHE A 95 -4.95 -7.00 6.41
N THR A 96 -3.64 -7.17 6.37
CA THR A 96 -2.94 -8.27 7.03
C THR A 96 -1.95 -7.71 8.04
N SER A 97 -2.00 -8.21 9.28
CA SER A 97 -0.98 -7.89 10.28
C SER A 97 -0.07 -9.07 10.55
N ILE A 98 1.24 -8.85 10.53
CA ILE A 98 2.29 -9.82 10.86
C ILE A 98 3.30 -9.23 11.86
N PRO A 99 4.06 -10.04 12.62
CA PRO A 99 5.15 -9.55 13.46
C PRO A 99 6.09 -8.59 12.71
N HIS A 100 6.48 -7.47 13.32
CA HIS A 100 7.38 -6.49 12.68
C HIS A 100 8.66 -7.13 12.14
N GLN A 101 9.23 -8.10 12.86
CA GLN A 101 10.42 -8.82 12.41
C GLN A 101 10.17 -9.62 11.11
N LYS A 102 9.00 -10.24 10.96
CA LYS A 102 8.62 -10.93 9.71
C LYS A 102 8.38 -9.96 8.57
N LEU A 103 7.79 -8.80 8.85
CA LEU A 103 7.63 -7.75 7.85
C LEU A 103 8.99 -7.34 7.26
N VAL A 104 9.98 -7.11 8.11
CA VAL A 104 11.34 -6.73 7.68
C VAL A 104 12.07 -7.89 7.00
N ALA A 105 11.97 -9.11 7.52
CA ALA A 105 12.71 -10.27 7.00
C ALA A 105 12.12 -10.82 5.69
N ASP A 106 10.79 -10.89 5.59
CA ASP A 106 10.11 -11.65 4.54
C ASP A 106 9.47 -10.76 3.48
N ILE A 107 8.95 -9.59 3.87
CA ILE A 107 8.19 -8.71 2.97
C ILE A 107 9.07 -7.64 2.35
N TYR A 108 9.91 -6.96 3.14
CA TYR A 108 10.74 -5.88 2.62
C TYR A 108 11.62 -6.30 1.44
N PRO A 109 12.32 -7.46 1.45
CA PRO A 109 13.18 -7.87 0.34
C PRO A 109 12.41 -8.21 -0.95
N ARG A 110 11.09 -8.40 -0.87
CA ARG A 110 10.22 -8.70 -2.00
C ARG A 110 9.60 -7.44 -2.62
N ALA A 111 9.81 -6.28 -2.01
CA ALA A 111 9.27 -5.02 -2.52
C ALA A 111 9.87 -4.70 -3.89
N ARG A 112 9.01 -4.51 -4.88
CA ARG A 112 9.39 -4.05 -6.23
C ARG A 112 9.98 -2.64 -6.18
N VAL A 113 9.44 -1.81 -5.29
CA VAL A 113 9.95 -0.47 -5.00
C VAL A 113 9.69 -0.13 -3.54
N THR A 114 10.61 0.60 -2.91
CA THR A 114 10.43 1.18 -1.58
C THR A 114 10.40 2.70 -1.67
N LEU A 115 9.29 3.30 -1.23
CA LEU A 115 9.11 4.73 -1.08
C LEU A 115 9.37 5.12 0.37
N ARG A 116 10.52 5.74 0.64
CA ARG A 116 10.87 6.20 1.99
C ARG A 116 10.32 7.59 2.22
N SER A 117 9.46 7.73 3.21
CA SER A 117 8.93 9.02 3.66
C SER A 117 9.86 9.70 4.66
N GLY A 118 9.68 11.00 4.90
CA GLY A 118 10.30 11.67 6.04
C GLY A 118 9.50 11.52 7.33
N SER A 119 8.45 10.70 7.36
CA SER A 119 7.59 10.55 8.54
C SER A 119 8.38 10.00 9.73
N LEU A 120 8.18 10.60 10.90
CA LEU A 120 8.70 10.09 12.18
C LEU A 120 7.66 9.24 12.92
N MET A 121 6.58 8.83 12.25
CA MET A 121 5.52 8.06 12.86
C MET A 121 5.99 6.64 13.17
N PRO A 122 5.96 6.19 14.44
CA PRO A 122 6.39 4.85 14.81
C PRO A 122 5.54 3.77 14.13
N TRP A 123 6.19 2.69 13.69
CA TRP A 123 5.61 1.60 12.90
C TRP A 123 4.98 2.04 11.56
N GLY A 124 5.43 3.17 11.01
CA GLY A 124 4.90 3.76 9.79
C GLY A 124 5.29 3.02 8.51
N ASN A 125 5.14 1.70 8.47
CA ASN A 125 5.62 0.85 7.40
C ASN A 125 4.52 -0.06 6.87
N PHE A 126 4.16 0.14 5.60
CA PHE A 126 3.03 -0.52 4.95
C PHE A 126 3.47 -1.10 3.62
N ALA A 127 3.28 -2.41 3.43
CA ALA A 127 3.46 -3.06 2.15
C ALA A 127 2.11 -3.12 1.44
N LEU A 128 2.02 -2.52 0.25
CA LEU A 128 0.83 -2.48 -0.57
C LEU A 128 0.98 -3.52 -1.69
N VAL A 129 0.09 -4.51 -1.73
CA VAL A 129 0.07 -5.52 -2.79
C VAL A 129 -0.76 -4.99 -3.96
N ALA A 130 -0.09 -4.74 -5.08
CA ALA A 130 -0.69 -4.23 -6.29
C ALA A 130 -1.68 -5.24 -6.88
N SER A 131 -2.76 -4.73 -7.45
CA SER A 131 -3.81 -5.53 -8.08
C SER A 131 -4.40 -4.78 -9.26
N THR A 132 -5.40 -5.37 -9.89
CA THR A 132 -6.13 -4.79 -11.02
C THR A 132 -7.44 -4.16 -10.57
N ASP A 133 -8.05 -3.34 -11.44
CA ASP A 133 -9.47 -3.01 -11.32
C ASP A 133 -10.26 -4.30 -11.54
N PRO A 134 -11.04 -4.81 -10.57
CA PRO A 134 -11.79 -6.04 -10.79
C PRO A 134 -12.84 -5.90 -11.90
N ASP A 135 -13.39 -4.71 -12.16
CA ASP A 135 -14.48 -4.54 -13.14
C ASP A 135 -13.99 -4.23 -14.56
N ALA A 136 -12.77 -3.70 -14.73
CA ALA A 136 -12.30 -3.23 -16.04
C ALA A 136 -11.89 -4.35 -17.01
N TRP A 137 -11.72 -5.59 -16.54
CA TRP A 137 -11.14 -6.70 -17.31
C TRP A 137 -12.14 -7.77 -17.72
N PHE A 138 -13.39 -7.70 -17.24
CA PHE A 138 -14.44 -8.66 -17.54
C PHE A 138 -15.55 -7.98 -18.33
N ASP A 139 -16.04 -8.66 -19.38
CA ASP A 139 -17.26 -8.27 -20.10
C ASP A 139 -18.38 -9.29 -19.85
N ASP A 140 -19.57 -9.01 -20.43
CA ASP A 140 -20.78 -9.82 -20.24
C ASP A 140 -20.65 -11.27 -20.76
N SER A 141 -19.59 -11.60 -21.50
CA SER A 141 -19.34 -12.95 -22.00
C SER A 141 -18.49 -13.80 -21.06
N MET A 142 -17.89 -13.21 -20.02
CA MET A 142 -16.94 -13.86 -19.13
C MET A 142 -17.53 -14.15 -17.74
N ILE A 143 -17.09 -15.24 -17.12
CA ILE A 143 -17.43 -15.55 -15.72
C ILE A 143 -16.32 -15.00 -14.83
N MET A 144 -16.66 -13.98 -14.04
CA MET A 144 -15.77 -13.41 -13.04
C MET A 144 -15.53 -14.41 -11.91
N LEU A 145 -14.28 -14.60 -11.50
CA LEU A 145 -13.97 -15.45 -10.34
C LEU A 145 -14.59 -14.86 -9.06
N PRO A 146 -15.02 -15.71 -8.10
CA PRO A 146 -15.68 -15.25 -6.87
C PRO A 146 -14.88 -14.21 -6.09
N GLU A 147 -13.55 -14.33 -6.04
CA GLU A 147 -12.66 -13.38 -5.36
C GLU A 147 -12.70 -11.97 -5.98
N TYR A 148 -12.75 -11.87 -7.31
CA TYR A 148 -12.85 -10.59 -8.00
C TYR A 148 -14.23 -9.97 -7.78
N ALA A 149 -15.29 -10.76 -7.88
CA ALA A 149 -16.66 -10.30 -7.61
C ALA A 149 -16.81 -9.78 -6.17
N ALA A 150 -16.23 -10.48 -5.20
CA ALA A 150 -16.21 -10.04 -3.80
C ALA A 150 -15.45 -8.72 -3.61
N ARG A 151 -14.29 -8.55 -4.25
CA ARG A 151 -13.51 -7.31 -4.19
C ARG A 151 -14.20 -6.14 -4.89
N SER A 152 -14.83 -6.38 -6.04
CA SER A 152 -15.69 -5.41 -6.74
C SER A 152 -16.82 -4.92 -5.84
N ALA A 153 -17.52 -5.84 -5.15
CA ALA A 153 -18.57 -5.50 -4.20
C ALA A 153 -18.03 -4.66 -3.02
N LYS A 154 -16.84 -4.97 -2.48
CA LYS A 154 -16.20 -4.16 -1.43
C LYS A 154 -15.93 -2.73 -1.89
N ILE A 155 -15.47 -2.54 -3.13
CA ILE A 155 -15.24 -1.21 -3.71
C ILE A 155 -16.55 -0.44 -3.84
N LYS A 156 -17.56 -1.03 -4.50
CA LYS A 156 -18.85 -0.39 -4.77
C LYS A 156 -19.62 -0.01 -3.50
N ASN A 157 -19.50 -0.82 -2.46
CA ASN A 157 -20.19 -0.60 -1.18
C ASN A 157 -19.39 0.28 -0.20
N GLY A 158 -18.21 0.78 -0.59
CA GLY A 158 -17.38 1.59 0.31
C GLY A 158 -16.91 0.82 1.55
N ALA A 159 -16.65 -0.48 1.41
CA ALA A 159 -16.37 -1.35 2.55
C ALA A 159 -15.09 -0.92 3.31
N VAL A 160 -15.16 -1.02 4.64
CA VAL A 160 -13.99 -0.85 5.51
C VAL A 160 -13.09 -2.09 5.38
N PRO A 161 -11.75 -1.93 5.26
CA PRO A 161 -10.83 -3.06 5.19
C PRO A 161 -10.99 -4.04 6.36
N GLN A 162 -11.00 -5.34 6.06
CA GLN A 162 -11.04 -6.38 7.09
C GLN A 162 -9.63 -6.71 7.53
N LEU A 163 -9.37 -6.63 8.83
CA LEU A 163 -8.08 -7.02 9.41
C LEU A 163 -8.01 -8.53 9.62
N LYS A 164 -7.09 -9.18 8.91
CA LYS A 164 -6.70 -10.57 9.05
C LYS A 164 -5.38 -10.65 9.82
N LYS A 165 -5.30 -11.63 10.72
CA LYS A 165 -4.06 -11.93 11.45
C LYS A 165 -3.43 -13.19 10.86
N GLU A 166 -2.15 -13.11 10.52
CA GLU A 166 -1.34 -14.22 9.97
C GLU A 166 -0.16 -14.57 10.87
#